data_AF-A0A4V6DXR1-F1
#
_entry.id   AF-A0A4V6DXR1-F1
#
_cell.length_a   1.000
_cell.length_b   1.000
_cell.length_c   1.000
_cell.angle_alpha   90.00
_cell.angle_beta   90.00
_cell.angle_gamma   90.00
#
_symmetry.space_group_name_H-M   'P 1'
#
loop_
_entity.id
_entity.type
_entity.pdbx_description
1 polymer ?
#
loop_
_entity_poly.entity_id
_entity_poly.type
_entity_poly.pdbx_seq_one_letter_code
_entity_poly.pdbx_strand_id
1 'polypeptide(L)'
;MPATEVLNGDAATTPVTVIEAKGHNTDPAAADIQRGITQAHAHLPEVNLGYVAAPAPSITDTARAQARTLNVGVIGVDSTDTAHVVEPARVTGAGEFSTTIDAVRLQATTHRLTDGSFPVNHPKNYLGYALALAADGDTDAVYADNVINAISGGRRGAILLGLVDDQPTGDSLTHLGAEVIRFARQQHGSVTAALAEFDTWTGKSTRFTELAPRWAQLARSVAVQYEPTRLIITALERLHDSGIRDASLADVALEATRINQPLAVEVFFTQNRREDVLTADGDINESMLTDPTVYKSGIHFQFKYQLYHLGILTTGGTDDKDDVLSDTWRLAQAIGLL
;
A
#
# COMPACT_ATOMS: atom_id res chain seq x y z
N MET A 1 8.26 -30.73 38.99
CA MET A 1 8.86 -29.89 37.94
C MET A 1 7.77 -29.65 36.89
N PRO A 2 7.00 -28.56 36.96
CA PRO A 2 5.96 -28.33 35.97
C PRO A 2 6.58 -27.77 34.69
N ALA A 3 6.05 -28.22 33.56
CA ALA A 3 6.49 -27.92 32.22
C ALA A 3 6.25 -26.44 31.88
N THR A 4 7.29 -25.76 31.42
CA THR A 4 7.18 -24.53 30.63
C THR A 4 6.66 -24.89 29.25
N GLU A 5 5.40 -24.59 28.99
CA GLU A 5 4.85 -24.48 27.64
C GLU A 5 5.64 -23.40 26.91
N VAL A 6 6.42 -23.80 25.91
CA VAL A 6 7.09 -22.90 24.99
C VAL A 6 6.00 -22.33 24.09
N LEU A 7 5.65 -21.06 24.31
CA LEU A 7 4.82 -20.30 23.38
C LEU A 7 5.53 -20.29 22.02
N ASN A 8 4.84 -20.82 21.02
CA ASN A 8 5.26 -20.91 19.63
C ASN A 8 5.68 -19.52 19.12
N GLY A 9 6.95 -19.37 18.72
CA GLY A 9 7.55 -18.10 18.29
C GLY A 9 7.25 -17.68 16.84
N ASP A 10 6.45 -18.45 16.10
CA ASP A 10 6.27 -18.28 14.65
C ASP A 10 5.07 -17.40 14.23
N ALA A 11 4.50 -16.62 15.15
CA ALA A 11 3.48 -15.61 14.80
C ALA A 11 3.42 -14.41 15.77
N ALA A 12 4.52 -14.07 16.46
CA ALA A 12 4.53 -12.91 17.35
C ALA A 12 4.85 -11.63 16.56
N THR A 13 3.81 -10.94 16.08
CA THR A 13 3.94 -9.54 15.63
C THR A 13 4.22 -8.67 16.86
N THR A 14 5.35 -7.94 16.86
CA THR A 14 5.65 -7.00 17.94
C THR A 14 4.57 -5.90 17.95
N PRO A 15 3.86 -5.67 19.07
CA PRO A 15 2.79 -4.67 19.13
C PRO A 15 3.36 -3.26 18.93
N VAL A 16 2.73 -2.49 18.05
CA VAL A 16 3.09 -1.09 17.78
C VAL A 16 2.44 -0.22 18.85
N THR A 17 3.25 0.61 19.49
CA THR A 17 2.81 1.49 20.58
C THR A 17 3.19 2.92 20.24
N VAL A 18 2.26 3.86 20.37
CA VAL A 18 2.58 5.30 20.36
C VAL A 18 2.78 5.79 21.78
N ILE A 19 3.78 6.64 21.99
CA ILE A 19 4.05 7.28 23.28
C ILE A 19 4.11 8.79 23.08
N GLU A 20 3.09 9.48 23.57
CA GLU A 20 3.04 10.94 23.63
C GLU A 20 3.81 11.43 24.86
N ALA A 21 5.01 11.96 24.66
CA ALA A 21 5.82 12.49 25.75
C ALA A 21 5.42 13.95 26.10
N LYS A 22 5.17 14.22 27.39
CA LYS A 22 4.86 15.54 27.95
C LYS A 22 5.82 15.89 29.10
N GLY A 23 5.90 17.18 29.43
CA GLY A 23 6.78 17.68 30.50
C GLY A 23 8.05 18.40 30.01
N HIS A 24 8.13 18.78 28.74
CA HIS A 24 9.14 19.74 28.27
C HIS A 24 8.74 21.17 28.66
N ASN A 25 8.82 21.49 29.95
CA ASN A 25 8.49 22.80 30.51
C ASN A 25 9.35 23.08 31.76
N THR A 26 9.39 24.35 32.19
CA THR A 26 10.16 24.78 33.36
C THR A 26 9.55 24.35 34.70
N ASP A 27 8.27 23.98 34.71
CA ASP A 27 7.56 23.40 35.85
C ASP A 27 6.97 22.05 35.45
N PRO A 28 7.59 20.92 35.85
CA PRO A 28 7.12 19.59 35.54
C PRO A 28 5.66 19.32 35.97
N ALA A 29 5.16 20.01 37.01
CA ALA A 29 3.77 19.86 37.47
C ALA A 29 2.76 20.49 36.50
N ALA A 30 3.20 21.37 35.60
CA ALA A 30 2.38 22.04 34.60
C ALA A 30 2.30 21.27 33.26
N ALA A 31 2.71 19.99 33.22
CA ALA A 31 2.62 19.19 32.01
C ALA A 31 1.14 19.02 31.57
N ASP A 32 0.84 19.33 30.31
CA ASP A 32 -0.51 19.17 29.75
C ASP A 32 -0.77 17.71 29.35
N ILE A 33 -1.08 16.89 30.35
CA ILE A 33 -1.35 15.46 30.19
C ILE A 33 -2.66 15.24 29.45
N GLN A 34 -3.68 16.06 29.69
CA GLN A 34 -5.00 15.87 29.06
C GLN A 34 -4.91 15.99 27.54
N ARG A 35 -4.14 16.97 27.04
CA ARG A 35 -3.84 17.06 25.61
C ARG A 35 -3.06 15.85 25.11
N GLY A 36 -2.08 15.37 25.88
CA GLY A 36 -1.33 14.15 25.55
C GLY A 36 -2.20 12.90 25.45
N ILE A 37 -3.18 12.74 26.33
CA ILE A 37 -4.15 11.65 26.29
C ILE A 37 -5.01 11.74 25.03
N THR A 38 -5.53 12.93 24.69
CA THR A 38 -6.33 13.12 23.47
C THR A 38 -5.51 12.86 22.21
N GLN A 39 -4.24 13.26 22.18
CA GLN A 39 -3.33 12.99 21.06
C GLN A 39 -3.03 11.50 20.92
N ALA A 40 -2.68 10.82 22.02
CA ALA A 40 -2.44 9.37 22.02
C ALA A 40 -3.72 8.59 21.64
N HIS A 41 -4.90 9.06 22.05
CA HIS A 41 -6.18 8.50 21.65
C HIS A 41 -6.44 8.65 20.14
N ALA A 42 -6.12 9.81 19.57
CA ALA A 42 -6.28 10.06 18.13
C ALA A 42 -5.41 9.13 17.26
N HIS A 43 -4.34 8.58 17.82
CA HIS A 43 -3.48 7.58 17.17
C HIS A 43 -3.92 6.12 17.40
N LEU A 44 -4.90 5.83 18.26
CA LEU A 44 -5.39 4.45 18.45
C LEU A 44 -5.94 3.78 17.19
N PRO A 45 -6.46 4.50 16.17
CA PRO A 45 -6.75 3.90 14.86
C PRO A 45 -5.50 3.39 14.12
N GLU A 46 -4.30 3.80 14.53
CA GLU A 46 -3.02 3.60 13.81
C GLU A 46 -2.05 2.67 14.56
N VAL A 47 -2.27 2.41 15.86
CA VAL A 47 -1.38 1.60 16.70
C VAL A 47 -2.13 0.64 17.62
N ASN A 48 -1.46 -0.38 18.16
CA ASN A 48 -2.09 -1.36 19.07
C ASN A 48 -2.39 -0.78 20.46
N LEU A 49 -1.54 0.14 20.92
CA LEU A 49 -1.62 0.75 22.25
C LEU A 49 -1.19 2.21 22.18
N GLY A 50 -1.95 3.08 22.83
CA GLY A 50 -1.58 4.47 23.05
C GLY A 50 -1.17 4.70 24.49
N TYR A 51 -0.03 5.37 24.70
CA TYR A 51 0.39 5.85 26.00
C TYR A 51 0.68 7.35 25.96
N VAL A 52 0.45 8.00 27.09
CA VAL A 52 1.07 9.29 27.42
C VAL A 52 2.17 9.05 28.47
N ALA A 53 3.35 9.63 28.26
CA ALA A 53 4.43 9.63 29.24
C ALA A 53 4.59 11.04 29.83
N ALA A 54 4.52 11.17 31.15
CA ALA A 54 4.58 12.46 31.83
C ALA A 54 5.29 12.34 33.21
N PRO A 55 5.85 13.44 33.75
CA PRO A 55 6.43 13.45 35.09
C PRO A 55 5.43 12.96 36.14
N ALA A 56 5.82 12.01 36.99
CA ALA A 56 4.92 11.40 37.97
C ALA A 56 4.14 12.41 38.85
N PRO A 57 4.73 13.54 39.32
CA PRO A 57 4.01 14.54 40.11
C PRO A 57 2.89 15.28 39.37
N SER A 58 2.90 15.26 38.02
CA SER A 58 1.88 15.93 37.20
C SER A 58 0.65 15.07 36.94
N ILE A 59 0.73 13.77 37.19
CA ILE A 59 -0.35 12.81 36.89
C ILE A 59 -1.44 12.91 37.97
N THR A 60 -2.60 13.41 37.57
CA THR A 60 -3.78 13.54 38.45
C THR A 60 -4.75 12.38 38.28
N ASP A 61 -5.59 12.12 39.28
CA ASP A 61 -6.65 11.12 39.19
C ASP A 61 -7.66 11.43 38.08
N THR A 62 -7.90 12.71 37.78
CA THR A 62 -8.72 13.15 36.65
C THR A 62 -8.11 12.73 35.32
N ALA A 63 -6.80 12.91 35.14
CA ALA A 63 -6.10 12.46 33.93
C ALA A 63 -6.14 10.93 33.80
N ARG A 64 -5.94 10.18 34.90
CA ARG A 64 -6.06 8.72 34.91
C ARG A 64 -7.47 8.24 34.53
N ALA A 65 -8.51 8.89 35.06
CA ALA A 65 -9.89 8.58 34.72
C ALA A 65 -10.19 8.85 33.24
N GLN A 66 -9.71 9.97 32.70
CA GLN A 66 -9.84 10.30 31.27
C GLN A 66 -9.11 9.28 30.38
N ALA A 67 -7.89 8.87 30.76
CA ALA A 67 -7.12 7.89 30.01
C ALA A 67 -7.84 6.54 29.93
N ARG A 68 -8.44 6.08 31.04
CA ARG A 68 -9.27 4.85 31.06
C ARG A 68 -10.49 4.95 30.14
N THR A 69 -11.18 6.09 30.14
CA THR A 69 -12.34 6.31 29.26
C THR A 69 -11.95 6.26 27.79
N LEU A 70 -10.76 6.76 27.46
CA LEU A 70 -10.23 6.81 26.09
C LEU A 70 -9.33 5.62 25.74
N ASN A 71 -9.23 4.63 26.63
CA ASN A 71 -8.40 3.43 26.51
C ASN A 71 -6.88 3.67 26.31
N VAL A 72 -6.40 4.84 26.71
CA VAL A 72 -4.98 5.24 26.67
C VAL A 72 -4.31 4.89 28.00
N GLY A 73 -3.09 4.36 27.94
CA GLY A 73 -2.26 4.10 29.11
C GLY A 73 -1.47 5.33 29.57
N VAL A 74 -1.01 5.32 30.80
CA VAL A 74 -0.22 6.41 31.38
C VAL A 74 1.08 5.86 31.95
N ILE A 75 2.21 6.44 31.54
CA ILE A 75 3.54 6.15 32.07
C ILE A 75 3.99 7.34 32.93
N GLY A 76 4.23 7.07 34.21
CA GLY A 76 4.83 8.01 35.14
C GLY A 76 6.34 7.96 35.03
N VAL A 77 6.95 9.11 34.74
CA VAL A 77 8.40 9.27 34.69
C VAL A 77 8.86 9.89 36.00
N ASP A 78 9.65 9.16 36.79
CA ASP A 78 10.17 9.62 38.08
C ASP A 78 11.53 10.34 37.91
N SER A 79 12.33 9.87 36.95
CA SER A 79 13.65 10.42 36.61
C SER A 79 14.02 10.09 35.16
N THR A 80 15.20 10.51 34.70
CA THR A 80 15.71 10.21 33.35
C THR A 80 15.79 8.71 33.04
N ASP A 81 15.98 7.88 34.07
CA ASP A 81 16.26 6.46 33.91
C ASP A 81 15.17 5.56 34.51
N THR A 82 14.14 6.15 35.11
CA THR A 82 13.09 5.39 35.82
C THR A 82 11.69 5.86 35.43
N ALA A 83 10.90 4.93 34.91
CA ALA A 83 9.49 5.12 34.60
C ALA A 83 8.68 3.88 34.96
N HIS A 84 7.40 4.07 35.27
CA HIS A 84 6.48 3.01 35.65
C HIS A 84 5.11 3.21 35.01
N VAL A 85 4.39 2.12 34.75
CA VAL A 85 3.02 2.19 34.25
C VAL A 85 2.09 2.57 35.40
N VAL A 86 1.43 3.72 35.27
CA VAL A 86 0.44 4.25 36.23
C VAL A 86 -0.96 3.78 35.86
N GLU A 87 -1.27 3.77 34.56
CA GLU A 87 -2.49 3.18 34.00
C GLU A 87 -2.15 2.27 32.83
N PRO A 88 -2.64 1.01 32.83
CA PRO A 88 -2.44 0.13 31.69
C PRO A 88 -3.28 0.61 30.50
N ALA A 89 -2.68 0.68 29.31
CA ALA A 89 -3.45 0.87 28.09
C ALA A 89 -4.36 -0.34 27.84
N ARG A 90 -5.52 -0.10 27.24
CA ARG A 90 -6.44 -1.17 26.87
C ARG A 90 -6.44 -1.31 25.36
N VAL A 91 -6.43 -2.56 24.89
CA VAL A 91 -6.64 -2.87 23.48
C VAL A 91 -8.10 -2.53 23.18
N THR A 92 -8.34 -1.40 22.54
CA THR A 92 -9.63 -1.13 21.89
C THR A 92 -9.69 -2.03 20.69
N GLY A 93 -10.61 -3.00 20.70
CA GLY A 93 -10.72 -4.00 19.65
C GLY A 93 -10.71 -3.36 18.26
N ALA A 94 -9.56 -3.46 17.59
CA ALA A 94 -9.58 -3.74 16.17
C ALA A 94 -10.35 -5.07 16.05
N GLY A 95 -11.61 -5.00 15.64
CA GLY A 95 -12.32 -6.19 15.21
C GLY A 95 -11.47 -6.87 14.15
N GLU A 96 -11.13 -8.14 14.35
CA GLU A 96 -10.48 -9.04 13.37
C GLU A 96 -9.56 -8.36 12.34
N PHE A 97 -8.53 -7.65 12.81
CA PHE A 97 -7.39 -7.32 11.96
C PHE A 97 -6.14 -7.90 12.61
N SER A 98 -5.86 -9.16 12.28
CA SER A 98 -4.47 -9.56 12.13
C SER A 98 -3.90 -8.65 11.04
N THR A 99 -3.19 -7.58 11.41
CA THR A 99 -2.07 -6.92 10.71
C THR A 99 -1.92 -5.41 11.04
N THR A 100 -1.41 -5.07 12.24
CA THR A 100 -1.05 -3.67 12.57
C THR A 100 0.33 -3.28 12.02
N ILE A 101 1.20 -4.25 11.72
CA ILE A 101 2.38 -4.01 10.87
C ILE A 101 1.91 -3.64 9.47
N ASP A 102 0.89 -4.29 8.92
CA ASP A 102 0.40 -3.90 7.59
C ASP A 102 -0.35 -2.57 7.61
N ALA A 103 -0.99 -2.11 8.69
CA ALA A 103 -1.62 -0.79 8.70
C ALA A 103 -0.64 0.39 8.78
N VAL A 104 0.45 0.27 9.54
CA VAL A 104 1.53 1.28 9.58
C VAL A 104 2.46 1.17 8.38
N ARG A 105 2.72 -0.06 7.91
CA ARG A 105 3.39 -0.29 6.62
C ARG A 105 2.51 0.18 5.47
N LEU A 106 1.19 0.04 5.56
CA LEU A 106 0.20 0.65 4.69
C LEU A 106 0.41 2.15 4.81
N GLN A 107 0.23 2.84 5.94
CA GLN A 107 0.48 4.30 6.05
C GLN A 107 1.86 4.81 5.53
N ALA A 108 2.95 4.08 5.75
CA ALA A 108 4.28 4.43 5.22
C ALA A 108 4.46 4.11 3.72
N THR A 109 3.87 3.02 3.21
CA THR A 109 3.78 2.70 1.78
C THR A 109 2.64 3.45 1.10
N THR A 110 1.70 3.98 1.86
CA THR A 110 0.48 4.62 1.42
C THR A 110 0.69 6.11 1.34
N HIS A 111 1.65 6.69 2.08
CA HIS A 111 2.33 7.92 1.66
C HIS A 111 3.10 7.78 0.33
N ARG A 112 3.54 6.58 -0.07
CA ARG A 112 4.02 6.30 -1.45
C ARG A 112 2.88 6.00 -2.43
N LEU A 113 1.71 5.52 -1.97
CA LEU A 113 0.47 5.30 -2.75
C LEU A 113 -0.41 6.57 -2.89
N THR A 114 -0.22 7.60 -2.08
CA THR A 114 -1.04 8.83 -2.08
C THR A 114 -0.85 9.68 -3.33
N ASP A 115 0.33 9.57 -3.96
CA ASP A 115 0.62 10.05 -5.33
C ASP A 115 0.50 8.92 -6.38
N GLY A 116 0.09 7.73 -5.94
CA GLY A 116 0.37 6.42 -6.53
C GLY A 116 -0.71 5.90 -7.47
N SER A 117 -0.83 6.55 -8.62
CA SER A 117 -1.20 5.80 -9.82
C SER A 117 0.05 5.34 -10.55
N PHE A 118 -0.04 4.18 -11.20
CA PHE A 118 0.94 3.78 -12.20
C PHE A 118 0.91 4.81 -13.34
N PRO A 119 2.01 5.53 -13.62
CA PRO A 119 1.98 6.65 -14.55
C PRO A 119 2.11 6.22 -16.02
N VAL A 120 2.33 4.93 -16.27
CA VAL A 120 2.49 4.33 -17.59
C VAL A 120 1.81 2.96 -17.62
N ASN A 121 1.43 2.46 -18.80
CA ASN A 121 0.48 1.35 -18.92
C ASN A 121 1.14 -0.02 -19.08
N HIS A 122 2.42 -0.06 -19.45
CA HIS A 122 3.09 -1.29 -19.83
C HIS A 122 4.06 -1.79 -18.75
N PRO A 123 3.96 -3.05 -18.28
CA PRO A 123 4.83 -3.59 -17.23
C PRO A 123 6.34 -3.53 -17.56
N LYS A 124 6.70 -3.59 -18.85
CA LYS A 124 8.09 -3.42 -19.32
C LYS A 124 8.72 -2.13 -18.80
N ASN A 125 7.94 -1.07 -18.60
CA ASN A 125 8.47 0.23 -18.20
C ASN A 125 9.04 0.20 -16.77
N TYR A 126 8.51 -0.67 -15.90
CA TYR A 126 8.99 -0.78 -14.52
C TYR A 126 10.17 -1.74 -14.39
N LEU A 127 10.10 -2.87 -15.12
CA LEU A 127 11.25 -3.79 -15.22
C LEU A 127 12.43 -3.09 -15.91
N GLY A 128 12.16 -2.30 -16.94
CA GLY A 128 13.16 -1.55 -17.70
C GLY A 128 13.91 -0.54 -16.85
N TYR A 129 13.26 0.10 -15.87
CA TYR A 129 13.95 0.99 -14.94
C TYR A 129 14.94 0.24 -14.06
N ALA A 130 14.56 -0.93 -13.51
CA ALA A 130 15.49 -1.78 -12.76
C ALA A 130 16.67 -2.25 -13.63
N LEU A 131 16.43 -2.59 -14.90
CA LEU A 131 17.50 -2.94 -15.84
C LEU A 131 18.43 -1.76 -16.12
N ALA A 132 17.90 -0.56 -16.34
CA ALA A 132 18.68 0.65 -16.57
C ALA A 132 19.54 1.01 -15.36
N LEU A 133 19.03 0.82 -14.13
CA LEU A 133 19.77 1.04 -12.89
C LEU A 133 20.96 0.08 -12.75
N ALA A 134 20.86 -1.13 -13.31
CA ALA A 134 21.92 -2.15 -13.27
C ALA A 134 22.88 -2.08 -14.45
N ALA A 135 22.63 -1.22 -15.43
CA ALA A 135 23.45 -1.05 -16.62
C ALA A 135 24.59 -0.07 -16.35
N ASP A 136 25.66 -0.17 -17.15
CA ASP A 136 26.72 0.83 -17.13
C ASP A 136 26.23 2.13 -17.76
N GLY A 137 26.47 3.26 -17.09
CA GLY A 137 26.13 4.60 -17.57
C GLY A 137 25.14 5.33 -16.68
N ASP A 138 24.60 6.43 -17.21
CA ASP A 138 23.56 7.20 -16.54
C ASP A 138 22.21 6.48 -16.68
N THR A 139 21.57 6.16 -15.55
CA THR A 139 20.33 5.37 -15.51
C THR A 139 19.21 6.02 -16.31
N ASP A 140 19.08 7.35 -16.24
CA ASP A 140 18.01 8.09 -16.89
C ASP A 140 18.18 8.06 -18.42
N ALA A 141 19.40 8.26 -18.90
CA ALA A 141 19.74 8.13 -20.32
C ALA A 141 19.50 6.71 -20.84
N VAL A 142 20.04 5.69 -20.13
CA VAL A 142 19.85 4.28 -20.52
C VAL A 142 18.36 3.91 -20.58
N TYR A 143 17.58 4.36 -19.59
CA TYR A 143 16.14 4.11 -19.56
C TYR A 143 15.41 4.79 -20.72
N ALA A 144 15.69 6.07 -20.97
CA ALA A 144 15.06 6.83 -22.04
C ALA A 144 15.35 6.23 -23.42
N ASP A 145 16.59 5.80 -23.64
CA ASP A 145 17.06 5.26 -24.91
C ASP A 145 16.51 3.87 -25.22
N ASN A 146 16.27 3.03 -24.20
CA ASN A 146 15.94 1.61 -24.41
C ASN A 146 14.51 1.23 -24.02
N VAL A 147 13.80 2.08 -23.25
CA VAL A 147 12.50 1.71 -22.68
C VAL A 147 11.41 2.66 -23.13
N ILE A 148 11.42 3.91 -22.62
CA ILE A 148 10.54 5.02 -23.00
C ILE A 148 11.08 6.34 -22.43
N ASN A 149 10.75 7.47 -23.07
CA ASN A 149 11.02 8.81 -22.54
C ASN A 149 10.00 9.24 -21.45
N ALA A 150 9.93 8.48 -20.36
CA ALA A 150 9.10 8.78 -19.18
C ALA A 150 9.78 8.30 -17.89
N ILE A 151 10.97 8.82 -17.64
CA ILE A 151 11.90 8.39 -16.58
C ILE A 151 11.23 8.40 -15.20
N SER A 152 10.66 9.55 -14.81
CA SER A 152 9.99 9.70 -13.51
C SER A 152 8.86 8.69 -13.32
N GLY A 153 8.17 8.35 -14.42
CA GLY A 153 7.10 7.37 -14.41
C GLY A 153 7.61 5.93 -14.23
N GLY A 154 8.66 5.56 -14.95
CA GLY A 154 9.35 4.28 -14.81
C GLY A 154 9.88 4.07 -13.40
N ARG A 155 10.62 5.07 -12.88
CA ARG A 155 11.17 5.09 -11.52
C ARG A 155 10.08 4.89 -10.47
N ARG A 156 9.01 5.70 -10.53
CA ARG A 156 7.92 5.65 -9.55
C ARG A 156 7.27 4.27 -9.51
N GLY A 157 6.96 3.69 -10.66
CA GLY A 157 6.36 2.35 -10.70
C GLY A 157 7.31 1.24 -10.26
N ALA A 158 8.62 1.37 -10.54
CA ALA A 158 9.62 0.43 -10.04
C ALA A 158 9.74 0.47 -8.50
N ILE A 159 9.65 1.66 -7.89
CA ILE A 159 9.60 1.81 -6.43
C ILE A 159 8.31 1.22 -5.85
N LEU A 160 7.15 1.53 -6.46
CA LEU A 160 5.85 0.99 -6.01
C LEU A 160 5.81 -0.53 -6.05
N LEU A 161 6.40 -1.14 -7.06
CA LEU A 161 6.50 -2.59 -7.20
C LEU A 161 7.62 -3.21 -6.35
N GLY A 162 8.34 -2.40 -5.57
CA GLY A 162 9.43 -2.87 -4.72
C GLY A 162 10.59 -3.46 -5.51
N LEU A 163 10.84 -2.98 -6.75
CA LEU A 163 12.01 -3.34 -7.56
C LEU A 163 13.23 -2.48 -7.22
N VAL A 164 12.97 -1.24 -6.80
CA VAL A 164 13.98 -0.24 -6.48
C VAL A 164 13.66 0.40 -5.13
N ASP A 165 14.69 0.57 -4.30
CA ASP A 165 14.65 1.39 -3.09
C ASP A 165 15.20 2.78 -3.38
N ASP A 166 14.40 3.78 -3.07
CA ASP A 166 14.77 5.20 -3.06
C ASP A 166 15.61 5.49 -1.80
N GLN A 167 16.93 5.65 -1.97
CA GLN A 167 17.84 6.00 -0.88
C GLN A 167 18.36 7.44 -1.04
N PRO A 168 18.76 8.10 0.06
CA PRO A 168 19.31 9.47 0.00
C PRO A 168 20.53 9.63 -0.92
N THR A 169 21.25 8.54 -1.18
CA THR A 169 22.45 8.50 -2.03
C THR A 169 22.19 8.04 -3.46
N GLY A 170 20.92 7.85 -3.84
CA GLY A 170 20.50 7.36 -5.14
C GLY A 170 19.78 6.01 -5.06
N ASP A 171 19.20 5.61 -6.18
CA ASP A 171 18.39 4.41 -6.29
C ASP A 171 19.24 3.14 -6.16
N SER A 172 18.66 2.12 -5.54
CA SER A 172 19.30 0.81 -5.38
C SER A 172 18.32 -0.32 -5.68
N LEU A 173 18.81 -1.45 -6.19
CA LEU A 173 17.97 -2.62 -6.42
C LEU A 173 17.57 -3.27 -5.10
N THR A 174 16.29 -3.61 -4.97
CA THR A 174 15.84 -4.52 -3.92
C THR A 174 16.23 -5.97 -4.26
N HIS A 175 15.91 -6.91 -3.37
CA HIS A 175 16.00 -8.34 -3.69
C HIS A 175 15.15 -8.73 -4.91
N LEU A 176 13.95 -8.15 -5.06
CA LEU A 176 13.07 -8.43 -6.19
C LEU A 176 13.62 -7.82 -7.49
N GLY A 177 14.16 -6.59 -7.42
CA GLY A 177 14.87 -5.97 -8.54
C GLY A 177 16.08 -6.79 -8.99
N ALA A 178 16.84 -7.35 -8.05
CA ALA A 178 17.97 -8.22 -8.36
C ALA A 178 17.56 -9.51 -9.09
N GLU A 179 16.37 -10.08 -8.81
CA GLU A 179 15.84 -11.22 -9.59
C GLU A 179 15.52 -10.84 -11.03
N VAL A 180 15.07 -9.60 -11.30
CA VAL A 180 14.90 -9.10 -12.68
C VAL A 180 16.24 -9.12 -13.43
N ILE A 181 17.33 -8.72 -12.77
CA ILE A 181 18.67 -8.73 -13.37
C ILE A 181 19.17 -10.15 -13.64
N ARG A 182 18.97 -11.07 -12.68
CA ARG A 182 19.33 -12.49 -12.87
C ARG A 182 18.56 -13.10 -14.02
N PHE A 183 17.26 -12.82 -14.11
CA PHE A 183 16.42 -13.24 -15.23
C PHE A 183 16.92 -12.69 -16.57
N ALA A 184 17.23 -11.38 -16.65
CA ALA A 184 17.77 -10.75 -17.85
C ALA A 184 19.06 -11.43 -18.33
N ARG A 185 20.01 -11.66 -17.41
CA ARG A 185 21.26 -12.34 -17.72
C ARG A 185 21.04 -13.79 -18.16
N GLN A 186 20.09 -14.50 -17.56
CA GLN A 186 19.76 -15.86 -17.95
C GLN A 186 19.14 -15.93 -19.36
N GLN A 187 18.26 -14.99 -19.71
CA GLN A 187 17.56 -14.99 -21.00
C GLN A 187 18.42 -14.44 -22.14
N HIS A 188 19.23 -13.40 -21.87
CA HIS A 188 19.89 -12.59 -22.89
C HIS A 188 21.42 -12.55 -22.78
N GLY A 189 21.99 -13.21 -21.77
CA GLY A 189 23.43 -13.19 -21.49
C GLY A 189 23.92 -11.92 -20.78
N SER A 190 23.28 -10.77 -21.01
CA SER A 190 23.62 -9.49 -20.38
C SER A 190 22.40 -8.58 -20.19
N VAL A 191 22.55 -7.57 -19.31
CA VAL A 191 21.54 -6.52 -19.10
C VAL A 191 21.38 -5.66 -20.36
N THR A 192 22.51 -5.29 -21.00
CA THR A 192 22.50 -4.51 -22.24
C THR A 192 21.74 -5.21 -23.37
N ALA A 193 21.92 -6.53 -23.53
CA ALA A 193 21.18 -7.30 -24.54
C ALA A 193 19.67 -7.36 -24.22
N ALA A 194 19.30 -7.47 -22.94
CA ALA A 194 17.90 -7.40 -22.53
C ALA A 194 17.28 -6.02 -22.79
N LEU A 195 18.02 -4.93 -22.53
CA LEU A 195 17.58 -3.57 -22.83
C LEU A 195 17.40 -3.34 -24.34
N ALA A 196 18.30 -3.87 -25.17
CA ALA A 196 18.15 -3.85 -26.63
C ALA A 196 16.89 -4.60 -27.09
N GLU A 197 16.51 -5.70 -26.42
CA GLU A 197 15.23 -6.37 -26.70
C GLU A 197 14.02 -5.49 -26.32
N PHE A 198 14.07 -4.82 -25.16
CA PHE A 198 13.00 -3.94 -24.67
C PHE A 198 12.71 -2.77 -25.63
N ASP A 199 13.74 -2.26 -26.30
CA ASP A 199 13.62 -1.21 -27.30
C ASP A 199 12.77 -1.67 -28.49
N THR A 200 12.93 -2.93 -28.94
CA THR A 200 12.14 -3.50 -30.04
C THR A 200 10.63 -3.60 -29.75
N TRP A 201 10.23 -3.42 -28.49
CA TRP A 201 8.84 -3.43 -28.04
C TRP A 201 8.24 -2.03 -27.89
N THR A 202 9.05 -0.99 -28.00
CA THR A 202 8.58 0.39 -27.90
C THR A 202 7.54 0.69 -28.97
N GLY A 203 6.42 1.29 -28.55
CA GLY A 203 5.28 1.61 -29.42
C GLY A 203 4.37 0.43 -29.80
N LYS A 204 4.67 -0.81 -29.36
CA LYS A 204 3.79 -1.96 -29.63
C LYS A 204 2.60 -1.97 -28.68
N SER A 205 1.40 -2.16 -29.25
CA SER A 205 0.16 -2.37 -28.49
C SER A 205 -0.12 -3.84 -28.17
N THR A 206 0.71 -4.77 -28.69
CA THR A 206 0.60 -6.20 -28.42
C THR A 206 0.64 -6.48 -26.93
N ARG A 207 -0.24 -7.36 -26.46
CA ARG A 207 -0.32 -7.73 -25.05
C ARG A 207 1.02 -8.32 -24.59
N PHE A 208 1.46 -8.01 -23.37
CA PHE A 208 2.82 -8.41 -22.95
C PHE A 208 2.96 -9.93 -22.82
N THR A 209 1.89 -10.62 -22.42
CA THR A 209 1.82 -12.10 -22.41
C THR A 209 1.99 -12.74 -23.79
N GLU A 210 1.70 -12.00 -24.87
CA GLU A 210 1.89 -12.47 -26.25
C GLU A 210 3.25 -12.03 -26.80
N LEU A 211 3.64 -10.78 -26.49
CA LEU A 211 4.86 -10.17 -26.98
C LEU A 211 6.13 -10.79 -26.36
N ALA A 212 6.09 -11.03 -25.05
CA ALA A 212 7.23 -11.54 -24.29
C ALA A 212 6.76 -12.42 -23.11
N PRO A 213 6.28 -13.65 -23.37
CA PRO A 213 5.57 -14.47 -22.38
C PRO A 213 6.34 -14.69 -21.07
N ARG A 214 7.66 -14.94 -21.15
CA ARG A 214 8.51 -15.18 -19.97
C ARG A 214 8.66 -13.91 -19.13
N TRP A 215 8.81 -12.75 -19.78
CA TRP A 215 8.86 -11.46 -19.10
C TRP A 215 7.52 -11.07 -18.48
N ALA A 216 6.42 -11.36 -19.17
CA ALA A 216 5.08 -11.14 -18.62
C ALA A 216 4.82 -12.02 -17.38
N GLN A 217 5.31 -13.27 -17.36
CA GLN A 217 5.23 -14.13 -16.19
C GLN A 217 6.03 -13.56 -15.01
N LEU A 218 7.27 -13.10 -15.24
CA LEU A 218 8.06 -12.42 -14.22
C LEU A 218 7.34 -11.17 -13.70
N ALA A 219 6.88 -10.30 -14.61
CA ALA A 219 6.16 -9.09 -14.27
C ALA A 219 4.87 -9.38 -13.48
N ARG A 220 4.17 -10.48 -13.80
CA ARG A 220 2.98 -10.92 -13.05
C ARG A 220 3.38 -11.34 -11.64
N SER A 221 4.46 -12.10 -11.48
CA SER A 221 4.95 -12.53 -10.15
C SER A 221 5.38 -11.35 -9.26
N VAL A 222 5.87 -10.26 -9.86
CA VAL A 222 6.14 -8.99 -9.18
C VAL A 222 4.83 -8.29 -8.81
N ALA A 223 3.93 -8.10 -9.78
CA ALA A 223 2.71 -7.33 -9.60
C ALA A 223 1.73 -7.96 -8.60
N VAL A 224 1.66 -9.28 -8.49
CA VAL A 224 0.79 -9.96 -7.51
C VAL A 224 1.30 -9.86 -6.07
N GLN A 225 2.54 -9.40 -5.85
CA GLN A 225 3.01 -9.07 -4.50
C GLN A 225 2.58 -7.66 -4.08
N TYR A 226 2.24 -6.80 -5.04
CA TYR A 226 1.73 -5.45 -4.80
C TYR A 226 0.31 -5.51 -4.24
N GLU A 227 0.10 -4.91 -3.07
CA GLU A 227 -1.14 -5.03 -2.31
C GLU A 227 -2.39 -4.57 -3.06
N PRO A 228 -2.40 -3.42 -3.78
CA PRO A 228 -3.52 -3.03 -4.63
C PRO A 228 -3.89 -4.07 -5.69
N THR A 229 -2.91 -4.76 -6.28
CA THR A 229 -3.19 -5.83 -7.25
C THR A 229 -3.92 -6.99 -6.59
N ARG A 230 -3.47 -7.42 -5.40
CA ARG A 230 -4.12 -8.49 -4.65
C ARG A 230 -5.55 -8.10 -4.25
N LEU A 231 -5.74 -6.87 -3.77
CA LEU A 231 -7.06 -6.35 -3.43
C LEU A 231 -8.03 -6.45 -4.61
N ILE A 232 -7.61 -6.00 -5.81
CA ILE A 232 -8.43 -6.07 -7.02
C ILE A 232 -8.73 -7.53 -7.43
N ILE A 233 -7.72 -8.41 -7.40
CA ILE A 233 -7.91 -9.83 -7.74
C ILE A 233 -8.92 -10.46 -6.77
N THR A 234 -8.73 -10.30 -5.46
CA THR A 234 -9.63 -10.86 -4.44
C THR A 234 -11.05 -10.30 -4.56
N ALA A 235 -11.20 -9.00 -4.82
CA ALA A 235 -12.51 -8.38 -5.05
C ALA A 235 -13.21 -9.01 -6.27
N LEU A 236 -12.49 -9.16 -7.38
CA LEU A 236 -13.03 -9.78 -8.59
C LEU A 236 -13.34 -11.26 -8.42
N GLU A 237 -12.56 -12.00 -7.63
CA GLU A 237 -12.85 -13.39 -7.27
C GLU A 237 -14.15 -13.50 -6.48
N ARG A 238 -14.36 -12.65 -5.46
CA ARG A 238 -15.62 -12.62 -4.69
C ARG A 238 -16.83 -12.20 -5.52
N LEU A 239 -16.66 -11.23 -6.41
CA LEU A 239 -17.70 -10.84 -7.37
C LEU A 239 -18.04 -12.00 -8.31
N HIS A 240 -17.02 -12.72 -8.79
CA HIS A 240 -17.22 -13.89 -9.62
C HIS A 240 -17.99 -15.00 -8.89
N ASP A 241 -17.60 -15.30 -7.64
CA ASP A 241 -18.25 -16.31 -6.79
C ASP A 241 -19.70 -15.95 -6.43
N SER A 242 -20.04 -14.65 -6.42
CA SER A 242 -21.41 -14.16 -6.26
C SER A 242 -22.19 -14.04 -7.58
N GLY A 243 -21.58 -14.44 -8.71
CA GLY A 243 -22.23 -14.50 -10.03
C GLY A 243 -22.03 -13.27 -10.91
N ILE A 244 -21.32 -12.24 -10.44
CA ILE A 244 -21.01 -11.03 -11.19
C ILE A 244 -19.71 -11.24 -11.96
N ARG A 245 -19.83 -11.63 -13.24
CA ARG A 245 -18.67 -11.93 -14.10
C ARG A 245 -18.10 -10.73 -14.84
N ASP A 246 -18.96 -9.81 -15.24
CA ASP A 246 -18.61 -8.60 -15.98
C ASP A 246 -18.84 -7.41 -15.05
N ALA A 247 -17.95 -7.25 -14.05
CA ALA A 247 -18.07 -6.23 -13.02
C ALA A 247 -17.77 -4.83 -13.57
N SER A 248 -18.45 -3.81 -13.05
CA SER A 248 -18.13 -2.40 -13.29
C SER A 248 -17.02 -1.92 -12.35
N LEU A 249 -16.46 -0.73 -12.62
CA LEU A 249 -15.52 -0.08 -11.69
C LEU A 249 -16.12 0.11 -10.29
N ALA A 250 -17.41 0.43 -10.22
CA ALA A 250 -18.14 0.61 -8.96
C ALA A 250 -18.24 -0.71 -8.18
N ASP A 251 -18.56 -1.82 -8.85
CA ASP A 251 -18.64 -3.15 -8.22
C ASP A 251 -17.29 -3.53 -7.59
N VAL A 252 -16.20 -3.34 -8.34
CA VAL A 252 -14.85 -3.66 -7.86
C VAL A 252 -14.46 -2.76 -6.70
N ALA A 253 -14.72 -1.46 -6.78
CA ALA A 253 -14.40 -0.52 -5.71
C ALA A 253 -15.19 -0.84 -4.43
N LEU A 254 -16.48 -1.15 -4.54
CA LEU A 254 -17.34 -1.50 -3.40
C LEU A 254 -16.96 -2.85 -2.77
N GLU A 255 -16.63 -3.87 -3.58
CA GLU A 255 -16.17 -5.13 -3.01
C GLU A 255 -14.77 -4.99 -2.39
N ALA A 256 -13.91 -4.16 -2.97
CA ALA A 256 -12.61 -3.84 -2.39
C ALA A 256 -12.73 -3.11 -1.04
N THR A 257 -13.71 -2.21 -0.86
CA THR A 257 -13.90 -1.54 0.43
C THR A 257 -14.39 -2.50 1.52
N ARG A 258 -15.20 -3.50 1.16
CA ARG A 258 -15.59 -4.59 2.09
C ARG A 258 -14.41 -5.47 2.51
N ILE A 259 -13.39 -5.60 1.66
CA ILE A 259 -12.17 -6.36 1.97
C ILE A 259 -11.22 -5.54 2.84
N ASN A 260 -10.90 -4.31 2.42
CA ASN A 260 -9.98 -3.40 3.09
C ASN A 260 -10.31 -1.96 2.71
N GLN A 261 -11.21 -1.31 3.46
CA GLN A 261 -11.67 0.04 3.16
C GLN A 261 -10.55 1.09 3.12
N PRO A 262 -9.63 1.18 4.10
CA PRO A 262 -8.56 2.17 4.04
C PRO A 262 -7.72 2.08 2.76
N LEU A 263 -7.32 0.87 2.36
CA LEU A 263 -6.57 0.67 1.12
C LEU A 263 -7.43 0.94 -0.11
N ALA A 264 -8.67 0.46 -0.15
CA ALA A 264 -9.56 0.67 -1.29
C ALA A 264 -9.83 2.16 -1.52
N VAL A 265 -10.05 2.93 -0.46
CA VAL A 265 -10.23 4.39 -0.54
C VAL A 265 -8.99 5.07 -1.12
N GLU A 266 -7.80 4.60 -0.74
CA GLU A 266 -6.57 5.10 -1.34
C GLU A 266 -6.45 4.72 -2.82
N VAL A 267 -6.72 3.47 -3.17
CA VAL A 267 -6.47 2.95 -4.52
C VAL A 267 -7.46 3.51 -5.54
N PHE A 268 -8.74 3.55 -5.20
CA PHE A 268 -9.80 3.86 -6.15
C PHE A 268 -10.16 5.34 -6.19
N PHE A 269 -10.23 6.03 -5.05
CA PHE A 269 -10.86 7.35 -4.97
C PHE A 269 -9.87 8.51 -4.94
N THR A 270 -10.21 9.59 -5.67
CA THR A 270 -9.43 10.82 -5.70
C THR A 270 -9.42 11.49 -4.33
N GLN A 271 -8.24 11.97 -3.91
CA GLN A 271 -8.04 12.49 -2.54
C GLN A 271 -9.03 13.61 -2.18
N ASN A 272 -9.32 14.50 -3.12
CA ASN A 272 -10.22 15.64 -2.95
C ASN A 272 -11.72 15.28 -3.03
N ARG A 273 -12.07 14.02 -3.31
CA ARG A 273 -13.47 13.54 -3.36
C ARG A 273 -13.77 12.46 -2.32
N ARG A 274 -12.81 12.11 -1.46
CA ARG A 274 -12.99 11.07 -0.42
C ARG A 274 -14.12 11.40 0.54
N GLU A 275 -14.27 12.67 0.89
CA GLU A 275 -15.34 13.15 1.78
C GLU A 275 -16.73 13.03 1.16
N ASP A 276 -16.83 12.98 -0.18
CA ASP A 276 -18.12 12.74 -0.85
C ASP A 276 -18.46 11.24 -0.83
N VAL A 277 -17.43 10.40 -1.00
CA VAL A 277 -17.55 8.94 -1.08
C VAL A 277 -17.74 8.29 0.29
N LEU A 278 -17.32 8.94 1.37
CA LEU A 278 -17.48 8.45 2.74
C LEU A 278 -18.64 9.17 3.44
N THR A 279 -19.51 8.41 4.11
CA THR A 279 -20.52 8.97 5.01
C THR A 279 -19.88 9.46 6.30
N ALA A 280 -20.64 10.19 7.12
CA ALA A 280 -20.19 10.62 8.45
C ALA A 280 -19.82 9.44 9.38
N ASP A 281 -20.46 8.29 9.18
CA ASP A 281 -20.19 7.06 9.93
C ASP A 281 -19.01 6.26 9.35
N GLY A 282 -18.44 6.72 8.23
CA GLY A 282 -17.32 6.09 7.54
C GLY A 282 -17.72 5.02 6.52
N ASP A 283 -19.01 4.80 6.27
CA ASP A 283 -19.48 3.88 5.23
C ASP A 283 -19.32 4.47 3.82
N ILE A 284 -19.40 3.63 2.79
CA ILE A 284 -19.39 4.10 1.40
C ILE A 284 -20.74 4.68 1.01
N ASN A 285 -20.75 5.93 0.55
CA ASN A 285 -21.88 6.55 -0.11
C ASN A 285 -22.00 6.04 -1.54
N GLU A 286 -22.70 4.91 -1.73
CA GLU A 286 -22.85 4.24 -3.03
C GLU A 286 -23.43 5.15 -4.13
N SER A 287 -24.24 6.16 -3.77
CA SER A 287 -24.79 7.10 -4.75
C SER A 287 -23.73 7.95 -5.47
N MET A 288 -22.56 8.12 -4.86
CA MET A 288 -21.43 8.84 -5.47
C MET A 288 -20.64 7.98 -6.45
N LEU A 289 -20.80 6.65 -6.42
CA LEU A 289 -20.05 5.73 -7.27
C LEU A 289 -20.45 5.81 -8.76
N THR A 290 -21.55 6.51 -9.07
CA THR A 290 -21.99 6.81 -10.45
C THR A 290 -21.36 8.07 -11.03
N ASP A 291 -20.58 8.82 -10.26
CA ASP A 291 -19.81 9.97 -10.76
C ASP A 291 -18.39 9.49 -11.12
N PRO A 292 -18.00 9.46 -12.41
CA PRO A 292 -16.68 8.96 -12.80
C PRO A 292 -15.52 9.80 -12.21
N THR A 293 -15.77 11.03 -11.78
CA THR A 293 -14.75 11.94 -11.25
C THR A 293 -14.34 11.64 -9.81
N VAL A 294 -15.06 10.75 -9.11
CA VAL A 294 -14.64 10.27 -7.79
C VAL A 294 -13.49 9.27 -7.89
N TYR A 295 -13.28 8.64 -9.05
CA TYR A 295 -12.23 7.65 -9.26
C TYR A 295 -10.92 8.26 -9.75
N LYS A 296 -9.79 7.71 -9.32
CA LYS A 296 -8.46 8.11 -9.83
C LYS A 296 -8.32 7.67 -11.30
N SER A 297 -7.95 8.58 -12.19
CA SER A 297 -7.73 8.24 -13.61
C SER A 297 -6.75 7.08 -13.80
N GLY A 298 -5.72 7.04 -12.97
CA GLY A 298 -4.71 6.00 -13.03
C GLY A 298 -5.18 4.61 -12.63
N ILE A 299 -6.28 4.43 -11.88
CA ILE A 299 -6.82 3.09 -11.58
C ILE A 299 -7.49 2.50 -12.82
N HIS A 300 -8.39 3.25 -13.45
CA HIS A 300 -9.22 2.76 -14.56
C HIS A 300 -8.53 2.85 -15.92
N PHE A 301 -7.46 3.64 -16.05
CA PHE A 301 -6.67 3.71 -17.27
C PHE A 301 -5.37 2.90 -17.18
N GLN A 302 -4.32 3.49 -16.59
CA GLN A 302 -2.96 2.97 -16.65
C GLN A 302 -2.80 1.64 -15.89
N PHE A 303 -3.31 1.55 -14.66
CA PHE A 303 -3.18 0.36 -13.84
C PHE A 303 -4.02 -0.79 -14.40
N LYS A 304 -5.26 -0.53 -14.84
CA LYS A 304 -6.07 -1.54 -15.54
C LYS A 304 -5.36 -2.08 -16.79
N TYR A 305 -4.75 -1.21 -17.60
CA TYR A 305 -3.93 -1.67 -18.74
C TYR A 305 -2.75 -2.54 -18.32
N GLN A 306 -2.07 -2.20 -17.22
CA GLN A 306 -1.00 -3.02 -16.69
C GLN A 306 -1.51 -4.43 -16.35
N LEU A 307 -2.63 -4.53 -15.64
CA LEU A 307 -3.26 -5.82 -15.31
C LEU A 307 -3.68 -6.60 -16.56
N TYR A 308 -4.14 -5.91 -17.61
CA TYR A 308 -4.38 -6.52 -18.92
C TYR A 308 -3.10 -7.10 -19.53
N HIS A 309 -2.03 -6.31 -19.65
CA HIS A 309 -0.75 -6.77 -20.19
C HIS A 309 -0.17 -7.97 -19.42
N LEU A 310 -0.47 -8.07 -18.12
CA LEU A 310 -0.02 -9.15 -17.24
C LEU A 310 -0.84 -10.46 -17.33
N GLY A 311 -1.91 -10.50 -18.13
CA GLY A 311 -2.75 -11.69 -18.18
C GLY A 311 -3.77 -11.78 -17.03
N ILE A 312 -3.94 -10.72 -16.24
CA ILE A 312 -4.86 -10.71 -15.08
C ILE A 312 -6.27 -10.36 -15.54
N LEU A 313 -6.43 -9.28 -16.29
CA LEU A 313 -7.73 -8.84 -16.81
C LEU A 313 -7.92 -9.18 -18.29
N THR A 314 -9.18 -9.30 -18.74
CA THR A 314 -9.52 -9.59 -20.14
C THR A 314 -9.33 -8.40 -21.07
N THR A 315 -9.53 -7.17 -20.58
CA THR A 315 -9.47 -5.92 -21.37
C THR A 315 -8.59 -4.88 -20.68
N GLY A 316 -8.01 -3.98 -21.49
CA GLY A 316 -7.24 -2.82 -21.03
C GLY A 316 -8.11 -1.76 -20.38
N GLY A 317 -7.46 -0.69 -19.88
CA GLY A 317 -8.16 0.44 -19.29
C GLY A 317 -8.67 1.45 -20.31
N THR A 318 -9.38 2.46 -19.83
CA THR A 318 -9.86 3.59 -20.64
C THR A 318 -9.61 4.92 -19.93
N ASP A 319 -9.23 5.94 -20.69
CA ASP A 319 -9.25 7.35 -20.30
C ASP A 319 -10.46 8.11 -20.86
N ASP A 320 -11.32 7.43 -21.63
CA ASP A 320 -12.59 7.97 -22.07
C ASP A 320 -13.57 8.02 -20.90
N LYS A 321 -13.91 9.25 -20.50
CA LYS A 321 -14.81 9.53 -19.36
C LYS A 321 -16.20 8.95 -19.53
N ASP A 322 -16.67 8.83 -20.77
CA ASP A 322 -18.01 8.31 -21.06
C ASP A 322 -18.07 6.78 -20.89
N ASP A 323 -16.90 6.11 -20.97
CA ASP A 323 -16.78 4.66 -20.87
C ASP A 323 -16.34 4.17 -19.48
N VAL A 324 -15.75 5.02 -18.62
CA VAL A 324 -15.14 4.61 -17.33
C VAL A 324 -16.06 3.70 -16.49
N LEU A 325 -17.35 4.04 -16.40
CA LEU A 325 -18.30 3.33 -15.55
C LEU A 325 -18.84 2.04 -16.18
N SER A 326 -18.82 1.94 -17.51
CA SER A 326 -19.29 0.77 -18.26
C SER A 326 -18.14 -0.18 -18.64
N ASP A 327 -16.89 0.28 -18.52
CA ASP A 327 -15.70 -0.47 -18.83
C ASP A 327 -15.54 -1.70 -17.91
N THR A 328 -15.58 -2.88 -18.51
CA THR A 328 -15.72 -4.16 -17.80
C THR A 328 -14.42 -4.58 -17.10
N TRP A 329 -14.51 -4.91 -15.81
CA TRP A 329 -13.46 -5.51 -15.02
C TRP A 329 -13.70 -7.01 -14.87
N ARG A 330 -12.90 -7.81 -15.56
CA ARG A 330 -13.06 -9.27 -15.55
C ARG A 330 -11.71 -9.96 -15.54
N LEU A 331 -11.57 -10.94 -14.65
CA LEU A 331 -10.42 -11.83 -14.61
C LEU A 331 -10.34 -12.67 -15.88
N ALA A 332 -9.16 -12.74 -16.47
CA ALA A 332 -8.90 -13.63 -17.61
C ALA A 332 -8.98 -15.11 -17.21
N GLN A 333 -8.63 -15.42 -15.95
CA GLN A 333 -8.72 -16.75 -15.35
C GLN A 333 -9.20 -16.59 -13.91
N ALA A 334 -10.47 -16.89 -13.65
CA ALA A 334 -11.01 -16.96 -12.29
C ALA A 334 -10.75 -18.35 -11.69
N ILE A 335 -10.60 -18.42 -10.36
CA ILE A 335 -10.36 -19.67 -9.62
C ILE A 335 -11.69 -20.35 -9.19
N GLY A 336 -12.84 -19.67 -9.36
CA GLY A 336 -14.17 -20.16 -8.98
C GLY A 336 -14.61 -21.45 -9.69
N LEU A 337 -15.37 -22.28 -8.98
CA LEU A 337 -15.76 -23.65 -9.35
C LEU A 337 -16.51 -23.71 -10.69
N LEU A 338 -16.06 -24.62 -11.57
CA LEU A 338 -16.85 -25.14 -12.69
C LEU A 338 -18.18 -25.73 -12.20
#